data_AF-A0AB34IQN6-F1
#
_entry.id   AF-A0AB34IQN6-F1
#
_cell.length_a   1.000
_cell.length_b   1.000
_cell.length_c   1.000
_cell.angle_alpha   90.00
_cell.angle_beta   90.00
_cell.angle_gamma   90.00
#
_symmetry.space_group_name_H-M   'P 1'
#
loop_
_entity.id
_entity.type
_entity.pdbx_description
1 polymer ?
#
loop_
_entity_poly.entity_id
_entity_poly.type
_entity_poly.pdbx_seq_one_letter_code
_entity_poly.pdbx_strand_id
1 'polypeptide(L)'
;MPGFAEFVGIACFSFGLQTILLSVRDGMQQPSRAPSAVAYALVAVVSFYSVVGLVFSELFEKAPNGVEQMIIQNLPVDQPIATLVIACSAAVAALSMPLPMFPLVELLYMYAIYLLPSTQSLSGGRSAALAAQRTVILRLLILLVTSSTACFFQGFASVAGFLGCLTIISSQLLPPLIHLRLCSWPAMSSAQHSKDRSFLVYWRLSVDIGFALLGGASFVYFTWLTGRQLALGTGS
;
A
#
# COMPACT_ATOMS: atom_id res chain seq x y z
N MET A 1 5.05 -17.36 17.01
CA MET A 1 4.24 -18.01 15.96
C MET A 1 4.94 -17.77 14.64
N PRO A 2 5.46 -18.83 13.97
CA PRO A 2 5.96 -18.67 12.61
C PRO A 2 4.84 -18.11 11.71
N GLY A 3 5.15 -17.14 10.84
CA GLY A 3 4.19 -16.54 9.91
C GLY A 3 3.35 -15.35 10.41
N PHE A 4 3.46 -14.94 11.68
CA PHE A 4 2.66 -13.79 12.17
C PHE A 4 3.02 -12.46 11.50
N ALA A 5 4.30 -12.17 11.26
CA ALA A 5 4.66 -10.94 10.56
C ALA A 5 4.30 -10.97 9.07
N GLU A 6 4.38 -12.12 8.42
CA GLU A 6 3.87 -12.29 7.06
C GLU A 6 2.36 -12.01 7.01
N PHE A 7 1.59 -12.57 7.95
CA PHE A 7 0.16 -12.29 8.07
C PHE A 7 -0.12 -10.80 8.25
N VAL A 8 0.54 -10.14 9.19
CA VAL A 8 0.32 -8.70 9.42
C VAL A 8 0.76 -7.87 8.22
N GLY A 9 1.89 -8.20 7.60
CA GLY A 9 2.39 -7.51 6.42
C GLY A 9 1.44 -7.66 5.23
N ILE A 10 0.95 -8.86 4.95
CA ILE A 10 -0.07 -9.11 3.93
C ILE A 10 -1.35 -8.34 4.25
N ALA A 11 -1.82 -8.36 5.51
CA ALA A 11 -3.01 -7.61 5.91
C ALA A 11 -2.82 -6.09 5.69
N CYS A 12 -1.70 -5.53 6.12
CA CYS A 12 -1.37 -4.11 5.89
C CYS A 12 -1.34 -3.78 4.40
N PHE A 13 -0.69 -4.62 3.59
CA PHE A 13 -0.65 -4.47 2.14
C PHE A 13 -2.05 -4.51 1.52
N SER A 14 -2.90 -5.46 1.93
CA SER A 14 -4.28 -5.60 1.44
C SER A 14 -5.16 -4.40 1.76
N PHE A 15 -4.89 -3.67 2.85
CA PHE A 15 -5.59 -2.43 3.22
C PHE A 15 -4.86 -1.15 2.76
N GLY A 16 -3.75 -1.26 2.02
CA GLY A 16 -2.87 -0.16 1.60
C GLY A 16 -3.44 0.79 0.53
N LEU A 17 -4.76 0.80 0.30
CA LEU A 17 -5.45 1.55 -0.77
C LEU A 17 -5.61 3.06 -0.52
N GLN A 18 -4.91 3.59 0.48
CA GLN A 18 -5.10 4.95 0.98
C GLN A 18 -4.65 6.03 0.00
N THR A 19 -3.69 5.71 -0.87
CA THR A 19 -3.20 6.63 -1.90
C THR A 19 -4.26 6.96 -2.95
N ILE A 20 -5.21 6.06 -3.18
CA ILE A 20 -6.30 6.22 -4.16
C ILE A 20 -7.52 6.92 -3.51
N LEU A 21 -7.55 7.02 -2.17
CA LEU A 21 -8.71 7.55 -1.45
C LEU A 21 -9.07 8.98 -1.87
N LEU A 22 -8.06 9.82 -2.14
CA LEU A 22 -8.28 11.20 -2.58
C LEU A 22 -8.94 11.23 -3.96
N SER A 23 -8.39 10.48 -4.93
CA SER A 23 -8.97 10.39 -6.27
C SER A 23 -10.38 9.81 -6.27
N VAL A 24 -10.67 8.83 -5.41
CA VAL A 24 -12.02 8.29 -5.22
C VAL A 24 -12.94 9.36 -4.65
N ARG A 25 -12.51 10.08 -3.61
CA ARG A 25 -13.28 11.16 -2.99
C ARG A 25 -13.61 12.27 -3.99
N ASP A 26 -12.65 12.67 -4.82
CA ASP A 26 -12.84 13.71 -5.83
C ASP A 26 -13.80 13.27 -6.94
N GLY A 27 -13.91 11.96 -7.19
CA GLY A 27 -14.90 11.36 -8.09
C GLY A 27 -16.30 11.18 -7.48
N MET A 28 -16.50 11.41 -6.18
CA MET A 28 -17.80 11.23 -5.53
C MET A 28 -18.74 12.41 -5.82
N GLN A 29 -20.01 12.11 -6.09
CA GLN A 29 -21.06 13.15 -6.18
C GLN A 29 -21.20 13.96 -4.89
N GLN A 30 -20.94 13.34 -3.73
CA GLN A 30 -21.01 13.98 -2.41
C GLN A 30 -19.73 13.68 -1.60
N PRO A 31 -18.66 14.49 -1.75
CA PRO A 31 -17.37 14.25 -1.09
C PRO A 31 -17.43 14.29 0.45
N SER A 32 -18.45 14.94 1.03
CA SER A 32 -18.67 15.00 2.48
C SER A 32 -19.01 13.64 3.10
N ARG A 33 -19.53 12.69 2.31
CA ARG A 33 -19.84 11.32 2.74
C ARG A 33 -18.68 10.35 2.58
N ALA A 34 -17.52 10.80 2.10
CA ALA A 34 -16.35 9.95 1.90
C ALA A 34 -15.92 9.18 3.17
N PRO A 35 -15.86 9.79 4.39
CA PRO A 35 -15.48 9.06 5.59
C PRO A 35 -16.44 7.92 5.94
N SER A 36 -17.75 8.15 5.81
CA SER A 36 -18.75 7.11 6.04
C SER A 36 -18.69 6.00 5.00
N ALA A 37 -18.49 6.35 3.72
CA ALA A 37 -18.38 5.37 2.64
C ALA A 37 -17.16 4.45 2.86
N VAL A 38 -16.02 5.02 3.26
CA VAL A 38 -14.82 4.25 3.61
C VAL A 38 -15.07 3.33 4.80
N ALA A 39 -15.75 3.80 5.84
CA ALA A 39 -16.07 2.97 7.00
C ALA A 39 -16.92 1.75 6.62
N TYR A 40 -17.98 1.94 5.82
CA TYR A 40 -18.80 0.83 5.32
C TYR A 40 -18.03 -0.11 4.40
N ALA A 41 -17.22 0.43 3.49
CA ALA A 41 -16.38 -0.36 2.60
C ALA A 41 -15.37 -1.21 3.39
N LEU A 42 -14.75 -0.64 4.42
CA LEU A 42 -13.80 -1.36 5.28
C LEU A 42 -14.47 -2.51 6.02
N VAL A 43 -15.64 -2.29 6.63
CA VAL A 43 -16.41 -3.34 7.30
C VAL A 43 -16.74 -4.45 6.31
N ALA A 44 -17.24 -4.11 5.12
CA ALA A 44 -17.58 -5.09 4.09
C ALA A 44 -16.37 -5.91 3.64
N VAL A 45 -15.24 -5.26 3.36
CA VAL A 45 -14.00 -5.93 2.92
C VAL A 45 -13.44 -6.84 4.02
N VAL A 46 -13.38 -6.37 5.26
CA VAL A 46 -12.91 -7.18 6.39
C VAL A 46 -13.80 -8.41 6.57
N SER A 47 -15.12 -8.23 6.59
CA SER A 47 -16.06 -9.36 6.69
C SER A 47 -15.88 -10.35 5.55
N PHE A 48 -15.76 -9.86 4.31
CA PHE A 48 -15.57 -10.71 3.15
C PHE A 48 -14.24 -11.48 3.21
N TYR A 49 -13.13 -10.80 3.49
CA TYR A 49 -11.81 -11.44 3.63
C TYR A 49 -11.77 -12.47 4.75
N SER A 50 -12.41 -12.19 5.90
CA SER A 50 -12.50 -13.16 6.99
C SER A 50 -13.30 -14.39 6.60
N VAL A 51 -14.46 -14.24 5.96
CA VAL A 51 -15.29 -15.38 5.52
C VAL A 51 -14.56 -16.22 4.48
N VAL A 52 -14.00 -15.58 3.46
CA VAL A 52 -13.22 -16.25 2.41
C VAL A 52 -12.02 -16.97 3.02
N GLY A 53 -11.25 -16.29 3.87
CA GLY A 53 -10.09 -16.88 4.54
C GLY A 53 -10.44 -18.12 5.36
N LEU A 54 -11.50 -18.06 6.17
CA LEU A 54 -11.96 -19.18 6.99
C LEU A 54 -12.48 -20.35 6.13
N VAL A 55 -13.30 -20.07 5.12
CA VAL A 55 -13.86 -21.13 4.26
C VAL A 55 -12.74 -21.86 3.52
N PHE A 56 -11.78 -21.13 2.97
CA PHE A 56 -10.68 -21.73 2.22
C PHE A 56 -9.64 -22.41 3.10
N SER A 57 -9.39 -21.91 4.32
CA SER A 57 -8.49 -22.60 5.26
C SER A 57 -9.03 -23.97 5.65
N GLU A 58 -10.33 -24.08 5.92
CA GLU A 58 -10.98 -25.35 6.27
C GLU A 58 -11.07 -26.29 5.05
N LEU A 59 -11.36 -25.75 3.86
CA LEU A 59 -11.51 -26.54 2.65
C LEU A 59 -10.19 -27.21 2.21
N PHE A 60 -9.07 -26.50 2.36
CA PHE A 60 -7.74 -26.95 1.93
C PHE A 60 -6.85 -27.46 3.07
N GLU A 61 -7.37 -27.57 4.30
CA GLU A 61 -6.61 -28.10 5.45
C GLU A 61 -6.03 -29.49 5.16
N LYS A 62 -6.76 -30.33 4.40
CA LYS A 62 -6.39 -31.70 4.04
C LYS A 62 -5.61 -31.81 2.73
N ALA A 63 -5.24 -30.69 2.11
CA ALA A 63 -4.43 -30.70 0.90
C ALA A 63 -3.03 -31.28 1.19
N PRO A 64 -2.39 -31.98 0.23
CA PRO A 64 -1.12 -32.68 0.45
C PRO A 64 0.04 -31.76 0.87
N ASN A 65 0.00 -30.47 0.49
CA ASN A 65 1.00 -29.47 0.86
C ASN A 65 0.49 -28.51 1.96
N GLY A 66 -0.67 -28.77 2.55
CA GLY A 66 -1.37 -27.82 3.41
C GLY A 66 -1.85 -26.58 2.65
N VAL A 67 -2.18 -25.51 3.36
CA VAL A 67 -2.68 -24.27 2.75
C VAL A 67 -1.52 -23.43 2.24
N GLU A 68 -1.26 -23.48 0.93
CA GLU A 68 -0.31 -22.57 0.27
C GLU A 68 -0.69 -21.09 0.41
N GLN A 69 0.33 -20.22 0.41
CA GLN A 69 0.19 -18.76 0.54
C GLN A 69 -0.72 -18.14 -0.52
N MET A 70 -0.66 -18.69 -1.74
CA MET A 70 -1.56 -18.35 -2.82
C MET A 70 -2.52 -19.53 -3.01
N ILE A 71 -3.78 -19.37 -2.60
CA ILE A 71 -4.77 -20.46 -2.62
C ILE A 71 -4.94 -21.11 -4.01
N ILE A 72 -4.65 -20.35 -5.06
CA ILE A 72 -4.69 -20.80 -6.44
C ILE A 72 -3.70 -21.95 -6.70
N GLN A 73 -2.58 -21.99 -5.97
CA GLN A 73 -1.58 -23.07 -6.07
C GLN A 73 -2.08 -24.40 -5.47
N ASN A 74 -3.11 -24.37 -4.64
CA ASN A 74 -3.77 -25.59 -4.14
C ASN A 74 -4.77 -26.18 -5.13
N LEU A 75 -5.09 -25.49 -6.23
CA LEU A 75 -6.07 -25.97 -7.21
C LEU A 75 -5.45 -27.05 -8.13
N PRO A 76 -6.16 -28.17 -8.36
CA PRO A 76 -5.71 -29.22 -9.27
C PRO A 76 -5.80 -28.75 -10.74
N VAL A 77 -4.66 -28.70 -11.44
CA VAL A 77 -4.56 -28.14 -12.81
C VAL A 77 -5.26 -29.02 -13.86
N ASP A 78 -5.50 -30.29 -13.56
CA ASP A 78 -6.22 -31.24 -14.41
C ASP A 78 -7.71 -30.91 -14.60
N GLN A 79 -8.29 -30.10 -13.71
CA GLN A 79 -9.71 -29.75 -13.77
C GLN A 79 -9.95 -28.47 -14.61
N PRO A 80 -10.94 -28.47 -15.53
CA PRO A 80 -11.20 -27.32 -16.39
C PRO A 80 -11.64 -26.08 -15.59
N ILE A 81 -12.32 -26.29 -14.46
CA ILE A 81 -12.75 -25.21 -13.56
C ILE A 81 -11.55 -24.53 -12.91
N ALA A 82 -10.56 -25.29 -12.44
CA ALA A 82 -9.33 -24.74 -11.87
C ALA A 82 -8.56 -23.91 -12.90
N THR A 83 -8.44 -24.43 -14.13
CA THR A 83 -7.78 -23.72 -15.23
C THR A 83 -8.49 -22.40 -15.55
N LEU A 84 -9.82 -22.39 -15.56
CA LEU A 84 -10.61 -21.17 -15.76
C LEU A 84 -10.35 -20.14 -14.66
N VAL A 85 -10.34 -20.55 -13.38
CA VAL A 85 -10.06 -19.65 -12.25
C VAL A 85 -8.65 -19.06 -12.34
N ILE A 86 -7.66 -19.88 -12.67
CA ILE A 86 -6.27 -19.44 -12.87
C ILE A 86 -6.19 -18.43 -14.03
N ALA A 87 -6.83 -18.73 -15.16
CA ALA A 87 -6.85 -17.85 -16.33
C ALA A 87 -7.54 -16.51 -16.03
N CYS A 88 -8.69 -16.53 -15.33
CA CYS A 88 -9.37 -15.32 -14.89
C CYS A 88 -8.49 -14.50 -13.93
N SER A 89 -7.82 -15.15 -12.97
CA SER A 89 -6.93 -14.47 -12.03
C SER A 89 -5.74 -13.80 -12.75
N ALA A 90 -5.15 -14.49 -13.72
CA ALA A 90 -4.08 -13.94 -14.56
C ALA A 90 -4.58 -12.76 -15.42
N ALA A 91 -5.78 -12.87 -16.00
CA ALA A 91 -6.38 -11.78 -16.76
C ALA A 91 -6.66 -10.55 -15.88
N VAL A 92 -7.19 -10.73 -14.68
CA VAL A 92 -7.40 -9.66 -13.71
C VAL A 92 -6.07 -9.01 -13.34
N ALA A 93 -5.02 -9.78 -13.06
CA ALA A 93 -3.70 -9.23 -12.76
C ALA A 93 -3.13 -8.42 -13.93
N ALA A 94 -3.20 -8.95 -15.16
CA ALA A 94 -2.71 -8.27 -16.36
C ALA A 94 -3.46 -6.97 -16.66
N LEU A 95 -4.79 -6.96 -16.48
CA LEU A 95 -5.63 -5.79 -16.69
C LEU A 95 -5.56 -4.77 -15.55
N SER A 96 -5.18 -5.20 -14.34
CA SER A 96 -5.09 -4.32 -13.18
C SER A 96 -3.76 -3.56 -13.13
N MET A 97 -2.66 -4.13 -13.62
CA MET A 97 -1.33 -3.49 -13.60
C MET A 97 -1.25 -2.10 -14.26
N PRO A 98 -1.94 -1.80 -15.38
CA PRO A 98 -1.91 -0.47 -16.00
C PRO A 98 -2.55 0.64 -15.14
N LEU A 99 -3.54 0.31 -14.32
CA LEU A 99 -4.30 1.30 -13.55
C LEU A 99 -3.46 2.06 -12.50
N PRO A 100 -2.73 1.39 -11.57
CA PRO A 100 -1.88 2.09 -10.60
C PRO A 100 -0.63 2.70 -11.25
N MET A 101 -0.21 2.18 -12.41
CA MET A 101 0.96 2.70 -13.14
C MET A 101 0.75 4.13 -13.65
N PHE A 102 -0.48 4.52 -13.98
CA PHE A 102 -0.77 5.86 -14.47
C PHE A 102 -0.45 6.97 -13.44
N PRO A 103 -1.07 7.00 -12.24
CA PRO A 103 -0.78 8.01 -11.23
C PRO A 103 0.66 7.90 -10.71
N LEU A 104 1.23 6.70 -10.66
CA LEU A 104 2.62 6.48 -10.24
C LEU A 104 3.61 7.18 -11.17
N VAL A 105 3.44 7.00 -12.50
CA VAL A 105 4.34 7.60 -13.49
C VAL A 105 4.16 9.12 -13.52
N GLU A 106 2.94 9.62 -13.34
CA GLU A 106 2.68 11.06 -13.23
C GLU A 106 3.39 11.67 -12.01
N LEU A 107 3.31 11.02 -10.84
CA LEU A 107 3.96 11.48 -9.62
C LEU A 107 5.49 11.44 -9.74
N LEU A 108 6.05 10.36 -10.29
CA LEU A 108 7.48 10.24 -10.54
C LEU A 108 7.97 11.27 -11.56
N TYR A 109 7.19 11.55 -12.59
CA TYR A 109 7.52 12.57 -13.58
C TYR A 109 7.55 13.97 -12.97
N MET A 110 6.54 14.32 -12.16
CA MET A 110 6.51 15.60 -11.42
C MET A 110 7.71 15.74 -10.48
N TYR A 111 8.04 14.67 -9.75
CA TYR A 111 9.20 14.64 -8.87
C TYR A 111 10.52 14.78 -9.64
N ALA A 112 10.67 14.07 -10.76
CA ALA A 112 11.84 14.15 -11.62
C ALA A 112 12.03 15.56 -12.20
N ILE A 113 10.95 16.26 -12.58
CA ILE A 113 11.02 17.65 -13.01
C ILE A 113 11.45 18.58 -11.87
N TYR A 114 10.90 18.40 -10.66
CA TYR A 114 11.23 19.25 -9.52
C TYR A 114 12.72 19.14 -9.12
N LEU A 115 13.32 17.95 -9.26
CA LEU A 115 14.72 17.69 -8.96
C LEU A 115 15.71 18.04 -10.08
N LEU A 116 15.25 18.13 -11.34
CA LEU A 116 16.08 18.49 -12.48
C LEU A 116 15.68 19.91 -12.95
N PRO A 117 16.34 20.98 -12.47
CA PRO A 117 15.97 22.36 -12.77
C PRO A 117 16.18 22.78 -14.24
N SER A 118 16.60 21.86 -15.12
CA SER A 118 17.33 22.20 -16.34
C SER A 118 16.47 22.33 -17.62
N THR A 119 15.13 22.30 -17.53
CA THR A 119 14.30 22.31 -18.78
C THR A 119 13.12 23.27 -18.75
N GLN A 120 13.27 24.47 -18.18
CA GLN A 120 12.27 25.54 -18.32
C GLN A 120 12.37 26.36 -19.62
N SER A 121 13.34 26.11 -20.51
CA SER A 121 13.59 26.98 -21.67
C SER A 121 13.65 26.27 -23.02
N LEU A 122 12.70 25.37 -23.33
CA LEU A 122 12.58 24.77 -24.67
C LEU A 122 11.17 24.98 -25.24
N SER A 123 11.13 25.85 -26.25
CA SER A 123 10.02 26.20 -27.14
C SER A 123 9.20 24.99 -27.63
N GLY A 124 7.89 25.23 -27.79
CA GLY A 124 6.83 24.25 -28.05
C GLY A 124 7.10 23.26 -29.18
N GLY A 125 6.68 22.00 -28.97
CA GLY A 125 6.82 20.87 -29.89
C GLY A 125 7.88 19.85 -29.43
N ARG A 126 9.14 20.28 -29.29
CA ARG A 126 10.25 19.40 -28.85
C ARG A 126 10.14 19.00 -27.38
N SER A 127 9.57 19.87 -26.55
CA SER A 127 9.30 19.61 -25.14
C SER A 127 8.28 18.49 -24.92
N ALA A 128 7.25 18.39 -25.77
CA ALA A 128 6.21 17.35 -25.67
C ALA A 128 6.75 15.96 -26.04
N ALA A 129 7.58 15.86 -27.08
CA ALA A 129 8.24 14.61 -27.46
C ALA A 129 9.22 14.12 -26.38
N LEU A 130 10.00 15.02 -25.79
CA LEU A 130 10.90 14.71 -24.67
C LEU A 130 10.14 14.30 -23.40
N ALA A 131 9.00 14.93 -23.11
CA ALA A 131 8.12 14.55 -22.02
C ALA A 131 7.58 13.12 -22.22
N ALA A 132 7.06 12.83 -23.41
CA ALA A 132 6.56 11.49 -23.76
C ALA A 132 7.66 10.42 -23.67
N GLN A 133 8.87 10.73 -24.16
CA GLN A 133 10.02 9.82 -24.06
C GLN A 133 10.40 9.53 -22.60
N ARG A 134 10.41 10.55 -21.73
CA ARG A 134 10.67 10.36 -20.29
C ARG A 134 9.60 9.50 -19.62
N THR A 135 8.33 9.69 -19.95
CA THR A 135 7.22 8.85 -19.45
C THR A 135 7.40 7.39 -19.87
N VAL A 136 7.78 7.13 -21.11
CA VAL A 136 8.06 5.77 -21.62
C VAL A 136 9.24 5.13 -20.89
N ILE A 137 10.34 5.87 -20.70
CA ILE A 137 11.51 5.39 -19.96
C ILE A 137 11.15 5.02 -18.51
N LEU A 138 10.37 5.86 -17.83
CA LEU A 138 9.92 5.58 -16.46
C LEU A 138 9.06 4.31 -16.40
N ARG A 139 8.14 4.12 -17.36
CA ARG A 139 7.33 2.90 -17.45
C ARG A 139 8.19 1.65 -17.65
N LEU A 140 9.16 1.72 -18.56
CA LEU A 140 10.09 0.61 -18.82
C LEU A 140 10.95 0.29 -17.59
N LEU A 141 11.41 1.31 -16.87
CA LEU A 141 12.19 1.12 -15.64
C LEU A 141 11.36 0.43 -14.56
N ILE A 142 10.10 0.85 -14.35
CA ILE A 142 9.22 0.21 -13.37
C ILE A 142 8.93 -1.25 -13.76
N LEU A 143 8.68 -1.51 -15.05
CA LEU A 143 8.50 -2.87 -15.55
C LEU A 143 9.75 -3.72 -15.33
N LEU A 144 10.94 -3.18 -15.59
CA LEU A 144 12.20 -3.88 -15.38
C LEU A 144 12.40 -4.22 -13.90
N VAL A 145 12.19 -3.26 -13.00
CA VAL A 145 12.29 -3.48 -11.54
C VAL A 145 11.29 -4.53 -11.09
N THR A 146 10.04 -4.45 -11.54
CA THR A 146 8.99 -5.41 -11.16
C THR A 146 9.32 -6.82 -11.66
N SER A 147 9.75 -6.96 -12.92
CA SER A 147 10.17 -8.24 -13.50
C SER A 147 11.40 -8.80 -12.80
N SER A 148 12.40 -7.98 -12.48
CA SER A 148 13.55 -8.41 -11.69
C SER A 148 13.11 -8.91 -10.31
N THR A 149 12.21 -8.21 -9.63
CA THR A 149 11.68 -8.62 -8.33
C THR A 149 10.98 -9.98 -8.41
N ALA A 150 10.20 -10.23 -9.47
CA ALA A 150 9.56 -11.53 -9.70
C ALA A 150 10.57 -12.68 -9.95
N CYS A 151 11.73 -12.40 -10.55
CA CYS A 151 12.78 -13.41 -10.73
C CYS A 151 13.54 -13.73 -9.44
N PHE A 152 13.76 -12.73 -8.57
CA PHE A 152 14.55 -12.90 -7.33
C PHE A 152 13.72 -13.37 -6.14
N PHE A 153 12.44 -13.01 -6.07
CA PHE A 153 11.56 -13.34 -4.95
C PHE A 153 10.42 -14.26 -5.42
N GLN A 154 10.57 -15.56 -5.18
CA GLN A 154 9.55 -16.56 -5.52
C GLN A 154 8.42 -16.64 -4.46
N GLY A 155 8.63 -16.11 -3.26
CA GLY A 155 7.65 -16.08 -2.18
C GLY A 155 6.77 -14.82 -2.19
N PHE A 156 5.49 -14.98 -2.54
CA PHE A 156 4.52 -13.87 -2.53
C PHE A 156 4.40 -13.23 -1.14
N ALA A 157 4.36 -14.03 -0.06
CA ALA A 157 4.22 -13.49 1.30
C ALA A 157 5.40 -12.61 1.72
N SER A 158 6.63 -12.94 1.29
CA SER A 158 7.81 -12.15 1.62
C SER A 158 7.77 -10.77 0.94
N VAL A 159 7.37 -10.72 -0.34
CA VAL A 159 7.22 -9.46 -1.08
C VAL A 159 6.06 -8.65 -0.54
N ALA A 160 4.89 -9.28 -0.36
CA ALA A 160 3.70 -8.63 0.19
C ALA A 160 3.94 -8.13 1.62
N GLY A 161 4.67 -8.89 2.44
CA GLY A 161 5.05 -8.50 3.79
C GLY A 161 5.98 -7.29 3.81
N PHE A 162 7.01 -7.28 2.95
CA PHE A 162 7.92 -6.15 2.80
C PHE A 162 7.19 -4.88 2.31
N LEU A 163 6.35 -5.00 1.28
CA LEU A 163 5.52 -3.89 0.81
C LEU A 163 4.52 -3.44 1.87
N GLY A 164 3.97 -4.38 2.64
CA GLY A 164 3.13 -4.12 3.81
C GLY A 164 3.82 -3.22 4.83
N CYS A 165 5.08 -3.50 5.18
CA CYS A 165 5.87 -2.63 6.05
C CYS A 165 5.99 -1.20 5.50
N LEU A 166 6.16 -1.02 4.19
CA LEU A 166 6.18 0.31 3.58
C LEU A 166 4.82 1.00 3.65
N THR A 167 3.72 0.24 3.51
CA THR A 167 2.37 0.79 3.69
C THR A 167 2.11 1.26 5.12
N ILE A 168 2.79 0.71 6.14
CA ILE A 168 2.68 1.20 7.53
C ILE A 168 3.18 2.65 7.63
N ILE A 169 4.24 3.01 6.91
CA ILE A 169 4.73 4.39 6.87
C ILE A 169 3.66 5.32 6.31
N SER A 170 3.13 5.00 5.13
CA SER A 170 2.13 5.86 4.48
C SER A 170 0.80 5.91 5.23
N SER A 171 0.46 4.85 5.97
CA SER A 171 -0.84 4.73 6.64
C SER A 171 -0.90 5.15 8.10
N GLN A 172 0.13 4.84 8.86
CA GLN A 172 0.14 5.09 10.30
C GLN A 172 1.05 6.24 10.67
N LEU A 173 2.13 6.46 9.92
CA LEU A 173 3.10 7.52 10.25
C LEU A 173 2.77 8.84 9.54
N LEU A 174 2.37 8.79 8.27
CA LEU A 174 2.16 10.00 7.48
C LEU A 174 0.95 10.84 7.95
N PRO A 175 -0.25 10.28 8.23
CA PRO A 175 -1.39 11.08 8.67
C PRO A 175 -1.17 11.87 9.98
N PRO A 176 -0.66 11.27 11.08
CA PRO A 176 -0.41 12.03 12.30
C PRO A 176 0.72 13.04 12.12
N LEU A 177 1.76 12.76 11.30
CA LEU A 177 2.81 13.74 11.01
C LEU A 177 2.28 14.96 10.26
N ILE A 178 1.40 14.75 9.27
CA ILE A 178 0.75 15.83 8.54
C ILE A 178 -0.17 16.63 9.48
N HIS A 179 -0.97 15.94 10.30
CA HIS A 179 -1.86 16.59 11.27
C HIS A 179 -1.07 17.39 12.32
N LEU A 180 0.05 16.86 12.81
CA LEU A 180 0.96 17.57 13.71
C LEU A 180 1.48 18.87 13.10
N ARG A 181 1.95 18.79 11.86
CA ARG A 181 2.57 19.92 11.17
C ARG A 181 1.56 20.99 10.76
N LEU A 182 0.37 20.59 10.29
CA LEU A 182 -0.64 21.50 9.75
C LEU A 182 -1.64 22.01 10.80
N CYS A 183 -1.98 21.20 11.80
CA CYS A 183 -3.03 21.52 12.77
C CYS A 183 -2.46 21.77 14.17
N SER A 184 -1.69 20.82 14.71
CA SER A 184 -1.32 20.83 16.13
C SER A 184 -0.23 21.87 16.42
N TRP A 185 0.74 22.06 15.54
CA TRP A 185 1.83 23.03 15.71
C TRP A 185 1.36 24.50 15.62
N PRO A 186 0.58 24.92 14.60
CA PRO A 186 0.05 26.29 14.55
C PRO A 186 -1.00 26.57 15.63
N ALA A 187 -1.75 25.54 16.06
CA ALA A 187 -2.68 25.68 17.18
C ALA A 187 -1.95 25.91 18.52
N MET A 188 -0.79 25.27 18.73
CA MET A 188 0.04 25.50 19.91
C MET A 188 0.56 26.94 19.98
N SER A 189 1.09 27.47 18.87
CA SER A 189 1.60 28.85 18.83
C SER A 189 0.48 29.88 19.08
N SER A 190 -0.74 29.60 18.63
CA SER A 190 -1.91 30.45 18.86
C SER A 190 -2.52 30.31 20.27
N ALA A 191 -2.44 29.12 20.87
CA ALA A 191 -2.99 28.84 22.20
C ALA A 191 -2.15 29.43 23.34
N GLN A 192 -0.92 29.86 23.07
CA GLN A 192 -0.03 30.48 24.05
C GLN A 192 -0.60 31.78 24.66
N HIS A 193 -1.60 32.40 24.02
CA HIS A 193 -2.31 33.58 24.53
C HIS A 193 -3.63 33.29 25.29
N SER A 194 -4.16 32.07 25.30
CA SER A 194 -5.46 31.74 25.90
C SER A 194 -5.40 30.49 26.79
N LYS A 195 -5.47 30.70 28.11
CA LYS A 195 -5.28 29.65 29.13
C LYS A 195 -6.34 28.53 29.06
N ASP A 196 -7.56 28.83 28.63
CA ASP A 196 -8.71 27.90 28.62
C ASP A 196 -8.69 26.88 27.47
N ARG A 197 -8.06 27.19 26.33
CA ARG A 197 -7.95 26.25 25.19
C ARG A 197 -6.70 25.36 25.24
N SER A 198 -5.82 25.61 26.19
CA SER A 198 -4.51 24.94 26.28
C SER A 198 -4.64 23.42 26.45
N PHE A 199 -5.51 22.95 27.34
CA PHE A 199 -5.65 21.51 27.65
C PHE A 199 -6.07 20.66 26.43
N LEU A 200 -7.07 21.10 25.66
CA LEU A 200 -7.55 20.38 24.47
C LEU A 200 -6.49 20.32 23.36
N VAL A 201 -5.69 21.38 23.21
CA VAL A 201 -4.60 21.44 22.23
C VAL A 201 -3.47 20.49 22.63
N TYR A 202 -3.07 20.48 23.91
CA TYR A 202 -2.07 19.55 24.42
C TYR A 202 -2.52 18.09 24.31
N TRP A 203 -3.78 17.79 24.62
CA TRP A 203 -4.34 16.44 24.47
C TRP A 203 -4.26 15.94 23.02
N ARG A 204 -4.68 16.76 22.05
CA ARG A 204 -4.62 16.40 20.62
C ARG A 204 -3.19 16.16 20.15
N LEU A 205 -2.26 17.02 20.56
CA LEU A 205 -0.84 16.85 20.27
C LEU A 205 -0.29 15.54 20.85
N SER A 206 -0.61 15.23 22.10
CA SER A 206 -0.18 13.98 22.74
C SER A 206 -0.74 12.74 22.03
N VAL A 207 -1.99 12.79 21.58
CA VAL A 207 -2.62 11.71 20.80
C VAL A 207 -1.90 11.52 19.46
N ASP A 208 -1.63 12.60 18.72
CA ASP A 208 -0.95 12.53 17.44
C ASP A 208 0.50 12.02 17.57
N ILE A 209 1.25 12.49 18.58
CA ILE A 209 2.60 11.99 18.90
C ILE A 209 2.53 10.52 19.27
N GLY A 210 1.55 10.11 20.07
CA GLY A 210 1.31 8.71 20.44
C GLY A 210 1.11 7.83 19.21
N PHE A 211 0.27 8.26 18.25
CA PHE A 211 0.06 7.53 17.00
C PHE A 211 1.32 7.50 16.12
N ALA A 212 2.07 8.60 16.03
CA ALA A 212 3.32 8.64 15.26
C ALA A 212 4.37 7.69 15.85
N LEU A 213 4.52 7.66 17.18
CA LEU A 213 5.43 6.74 17.88
C LEU A 213 4.98 5.29 17.71
N LEU A 214 3.68 5.01 17.82
CA LEU A 214 3.13 3.68 17.60
C LEU A 214 3.37 3.19 16.17
N GLY A 215 3.14 4.04 15.18
CA GLY A 215 3.40 3.73 13.77
C GLY A 215 4.89 3.52 13.48
N GLY A 216 5.76 4.36 14.05
CA GLY A 216 7.22 4.22 13.94
C GLY A 216 7.73 2.94 14.59
N ALA A 217 7.27 2.63 15.81
CA ALA A 217 7.62 1.39 16.51
C ALA A 217 7.12 0.15 15.75
N SER A 218 5.90 0.19 15.23
CA SER A 218 5.34 -0.88 14.39
C SER A 218 6.19 -1.07 13.12
N PHE A 219 6.56 0.01 12.43
CA PHE A 219 7.41 -0.06 11.25
C PHE A 219 8.76 -0.72 11.56
N VAL A 220 9.45 -0.28 12.63
CA VAL A 220 10.74 -0.86 13.02
C VAL A 220 10.59 -2.33 13.40
N TYR A 221 9.56 -2.65 14.19
CA TYR A 221 9.30 -4.01 14.64
C TYR A 221 9.03 -4.96 13.47
N PHE A 222 8.11 -4.61 12.57
CA PHE A 222 7.77 -5.45 11.42
C PHE A 222 8.90 -5.50 10.40
N THR A 223 9.61 -4.40 10.14
CA THR A 223 10.80 -4.41 9.27
C THR A 223 11.89 -5.32 9.82
N TRP A 224 12.15 -5.28 11.13
CA TRP A 224 13.09 -6.19 11.76
C TRP A 224 12.64 -7.65 11.66
N LEU A 225 11.35 -7.92 11.86
CA LEU A 225 10.80 -9.27 11.80
C LEU A 225 10.85 -9.83 10.38
N THR A 226 10.43 -9.05 9.38
CA THR A 226 10.53 -9.41 7.95
C THR A 226 11.99 -9.58 7.53
N GLY A 227 12.89 -8.69 7.95
CA GLY A 227 14.33 -8.80 7.66
C GLY A 227 14.96 -10.05 8.26
N ARG A 228 14.56 -10.42 9.48
CA ARG A 228 14.99 -11.67 10.12
C ARG A 228 14.44 -12.91 9.40
N GLN A 229 13.20 -12.87 8.91
CA GLN A 229 12.64 -13.97 8.11
C GLN A 229 13.36 -14.12 6.76
N LEU A 230 13.67 -13.02 6.08
CA LEU A 230 14.46 -13.03 4.84
C LEU A 230 15.89 -13.56 5.06
N ALA A 231 16.52 -13.20 6.19
CA ALA A 231 17.87 -13.67 6.52
C ALA A 231 17.93 -15.15 6.93
N LEU A 232 16.84 -15.69 7.47
CA LEU A 232 16.74 -17.08 7.92
C LEU A 232 16.13 -18.02 6.87
N GLY A 233 15.56 -17.48 5.78
CA GLY A 233 14.62 -18.20 4.92
C GLY A 233 14.88 -18.07 3.42
N THR A 234 15.97 -18.67 2.95
CA THR A 234 16.03 -19.39 1.66
C THR A 234 15.83 -20.91 1.86
N GLY A 235 15.21 -21.31 2.98
CA GLY A 235 15.05 -22.72 3.35
C GLY A 235 13.66 -23.05 3.87
N SER A 236 12.70 -23.13 2.96
CA SER A 236 11.48 -23.94 3.07
C SER A 236 10.97 -24.22 1.67
#